data_AF-A0A365PPN9-F1
#
_entry.id   AF-A0A365PPN9-F1
#
_cell.length_a   1.000
_cell.length_b   1.000
_cell.length_c   1.000
_cell.angle_alpha   90.00
_cell.angle_beta   90.00
_cell.angle_gamma   90.00
#
_symmetry.space_group_name_H-M   'P 1'
#
loop_
_entity.id
_entity.type
_entity.pdbx_description
1 polymer ?
#
loop_
_entity_poly.entity_id
_entity_poly.type
_entity_poly.pdbx_seq_one_letter_code
_entity_poly.pdbx_strand_id
1 'polypeptide(L)'
;MLKPLKVHRPRSGAKELVDERLAAVIDYEHDPTHLIKVPIRVTRWHPLVAATRDAFQAGYIDSRGLPLPGGKGLHIAVSSEQRPRALRIANALVRALEERGYSLVPGEHHLDVQMFGVRLSLSVFEATKRSDYVPSDAERAAKARGDWMYWPRYRYTPSGRLEIRIGGGYGGSVKDGAHQVVEEQLNKLIIWMARRAVSILQFREECARAEELRQAQRREALAQKAVQDAEKEKLEALKVAALRWQQAQVIRSYLLAMENRAVGGFGVNEKQRAYLLWARAKADWLDPLVAAPDPLLDQEIRIPY
;
A
#
# COMPACT_ATOMS: atom_id res chain seq x y z
N MET A 1 -8.90 -6.90 26.23
CA MET A 1 -7.63 -6.28 25.78
C MET A 1 -6.73 -7.38 25.23
N LEU A 2 -6.73 -7.60 23.91
CA LEU A 2 -5.95 -8.64 23.24
C LEU A 2 -4.55 -8.09 22.90
N LYS A 3 -3.50 -8.72 23.46
CA LYS A 3 -2.11 -8.46 23.10
C LYS A 3 -1.86 -8.92 21.66
N PRO A 4 -1.16 -8.16 20.80
CA PRO A 4 -0.83 -8.63 19.46
C PRO A 4 0.20 -9.77 19.54
N LEU A 5 -0.12 -10.85 18.83
CA LEU A 5 0.72 -12.02 18.61
C LEU A 5 2.03 -11.57 17.92
N LYS A 6 3.16 -11.78 18.60
CA LYS A 6 4.49 -11.66 17.99
C LYS A 6 4.62 -12.75 16.93
N VAL A 7 4.53 -12.36 15.67
CA VAL A 7 4.85 -13.23 14.53
C VAL A 7 6.37 -13.51 14.59
N HIS A 8 6.73 -14.68 15.09
CA HIS A 8 8.09 -15.18 15.07
C HIS A 8 8.42 -15.57 13.63
N ARG A 9 9.20 -14.74 12.93
CA ARG A 9 9.68 -15.05 11.58
C ARG A 9 10.74 -16.16 11.73
N PRO A 10 10.57 -17.35 11.12
CA PRO A 10 11.60 -18.37 11.20
C PRO A 10 12.85 -17.85 10.49
N ARG A 11 14.00 -17.90 11.17
CA ARG A 11 15.33 -17.80 10.56
C ARG A 11 15.52 -19.05 9.70
N SER A 12 14.98 -19.02 8.49
CA SER A 12 15.31 -19.99 7.45
C SER A 12 16.75 -19.72 7.03
N GLY A 13 17.63 -20.71 7.27
CA GLY A 13 19.01 -20.73 6.83
C GLY A 13 19.14 -20.91 5.32
N ALA A 14 18.57 -19.99 4.55
CA ALA A 14 18.98 -19.78 3.18
C ALA A 14 20.36 -19.12 3.24
N LYS A 15 21.38 -19.83 2.77
CA LYS A 15 22.70 -19.27 2.46
C LYS A 15 22.44 -17.96 1.72
N GLU A 16 22.73 -16.84 2.36
CA GLU A 16 22.51 -15.50 1.82
C GLU A 16 23.35 -15.44 0.54
N LEU A 17 22.73 -15.70 -0.62
CA LEU A 17 23.34 -15.40 -1.89
C LEU A 17 23.48 -13.88 -1.86
N VAL A 18 24.66 -13.41 -1.44
CA VAL A 18 24.99 -12.01 -1.49
C VAL A 18 24.85 -11.66 -2.96
N ASP A 19 23.82 -10.89 -3.26
CA ASP A 19 23.53 -10.40 -4.60
C ASP A 19 24.84 -9.91 -5.22
N GLU A 20 25.20 -10.37 -6.42
CA GLU A 20 26.48 -10.06 -7.05
C GLU A 20 26.74 -8.55 -7.10
N ARG A 21 25.66 -7.76 -7.23
CA ARG A 21 25.71 -6.29 -7.19
C ARG A 21 26.15 -5.76 -5.84
N LEU A 22 25.71 -6.39 -4.75
CA LEU A 22 26.10 -6.03 -3.40
C LEU A 22 27.54 -6.44 -3.11
N ALA A 23 27.96 -7.63 -3.55
CA ALA A 23 29.34 -8.09 -3.39
C ALA A 23 30.32 -7.13 -4.08
N ALA A 24 30.04 -6.74 -5.33
CA ALA A 24 30.88 -5.79 -6.08
C ALA A 24 31.02 -4.43 -5.37
N VAL A 25 29.94 -3.91 -4.77
CA VAL A 25 30.01 -2.65 -4.00
C VAL A 25 30.82 -2.85 -2.72
N ILE A 26 30.62 -3.96 -1.99
CA ILE A 26 31.36 -4.23 -0.77
C ILE A 26 32.86 -4.28 -1.05
N ASP A 27 33.27 -5.00 -2.09
CA ASP A 27 34.68 -5.13 -2.46
C ASP A 27 35.28 -3.78 -2.88
N TYR A 28 34.55 -3.00 -3.67
CA TYR A 28 34.96 -1.66 -4.08
C TYR A 28 35.14 -0.70 -2.89
N GLU A 29 34.20 -0.71 -1.94
CA GLU A 29 34.22 0.19 -0.78
C GLU A 29 35.21 -0.23 0.32
N HIS A 30 35.62 -1.50 0.36
CA HIS A 30 36.66 -1.97 1.28
C HIS A 30 38.07 -1.64 0.80
N ASP A 31 38.26 -1.34 -0.48
CA ASP A 31 39.55 -0.92 -1.01
C ASP A 31 39.94 0.46 -0.41
N PRO A 32 41.09 0.55 0.30
CA PRO A 32 41.57 1.81 0.88
C PRO A 32 41.77 2.95 -0.13
N THR A 33 41.94 2.63 -1.42
CA THR A 33 42.12 3.62 -2.49
C THR A 33 40.83 4.38 -2.81
N HIS A 34 39.67 3.80 -2.53
CA HIS A 34 38.35 4.39 -2.77
C HIS A 34 37.75 5.09 -1.54
N LEU A 35 38.52 5.27 -0.47
CA LEU A 35 38.08 5.96 0.73
C LEU A 35 37.65 7.40 0.44
N ILE A 36 36.43 7.73 0.87
CA ILE A 36 35.86 9.06 0.68
C ILE A 36 36.50 10.01 1.70
N LYS A 37 37.33 10.92 1.20
CA LYS A 37 38.00 11.92 2.03
C LYS A 37 37.20 13.20 2.04
N VAL A 38 36.76 13.64 3.23
CA VAL A 38 36.08 14.92 3.40
C VAL A 38 37.12 16.02 3.62
N PRO A 39 37.31 16.97 2.69
CA PRO A 39 38.33 18.00 2.86
C PRO A 39 37.90 19.02 3.92
N ILE A 40 38.87 19.52 4.69
CA ILE A 40 38.62 20.55 5.71
C ILE A 40 38.13 21.86 5.04
N ARG A 41 38.66 22.19 3.86
CA ARG A 41 38.23 23.36 3.07
C ARG A 41 37.76 22.90 1.69
N VAL A 42 36.63 23.43 1.24
CA VAL A 42 36.06 23.16 -0.09
C VAL A 42 36.20 24.41 -0.93
N THR A 43 36.99 24.32 -2.01
CA THR A 43 37.16 25.41 -2.99
C THR A 43 36.10 25.35 -4.09
N ARG A 44 35.72 24.14 -4.53
CA ARG A 44 34.72 23.92 -5.58
C ARG A 44 33.54 23.10 -5.07
N TRP A 45 32.44 23.77 -4.80
CA TRP A 45 31.17 23.14 -4.40
C TRP A 45 30.54 22.39 -5.57
N HIS A 46 29.97 21.22 -5.29
CA HIS A 46 29.09 20.53 -6.22
C HIS A 46 27.82 21.37 -6.48
N PRO A 47 27.32 21.50 -7.73
CA PRO A 47 26.16 22.33 -8.03
C PRO A 47 24.94 22.06 -7.15
N LEU A 48 24.62 20.78 -6.88
CA LEU A 48 23.50 20.41 -6.00
C LEU A 48 23.71 20.87 -4.55
N VAL A 49 24.95 20.88 -4.08
CA VAL A 49 25.29 21.28 -2.71
C VAL A 49 25.34 22.80 -2.60
N ALA A 50 25.81 23.49 -3.64
CA ALA A 50 25.72 24.95 -3.73
C ALA A 50 24.26 25.40 -3.73
N ALA A 51 23.40 24.77 -4.55
CA ALA A 51 21.96 25.03 -4.55
C ALA A 51 21.33 24.76 -3.17
N THR A 52 21.72 23.67 -2.50
CA THR A 52 21.25 23.36 -1.14
C THR A 52 21.70 24.42 -0.13
N ARG A 53 22.95 24.90 -0.24
CA ARG A 53 23.47 25.97 0.62
C ARG A 53 22.66 27.26 0.45
N ASP A 54 22.40 27.64 -0.79
CA ASP A 54 21.69 28.88 -1.10
C ASP A 54 20.20 28.77 -0.69
N ALA A 55 19.62 27.58 -0.79
CA ALA A 55 18.26 27.26 -0.33
C ALA A 55 18.03 27.41 1.17
N PHE A 56 19.07 27.46 2.02
CA PHE A 56 18.91 27.79 3.44
C PHE A 56 18.47 29.24 3.68
N GLN A 57 18.59 30.14 2.69
CA GLN A 57 18.11 31.52 2.81
C GLN A 57 16.58 31.61 2.81
N ALA A 58 15.90 30.71 2.09
CA ALA A 58 14.45 30.56 2.06
C ALA A 58 13.98 29.33 2.87
N GLY A 59 14.78 28.93 3.87
CA GLY A 59 14.53 27.75 4.68
C GLY A 59 13.36 27.90 5.63
N TYR A 60 12.80 26.76 6.06
CA TYR A 60 11.81 26.70 7.14
C TYR A 60 12.41 26.01 8.36
N ILE A 61 11.75 26.17 9.50
CA ILE A 61 12.16 25.58 10.77
C ILE A 61 11.34 24.29 10.98
N ASP A 62 11.99 23.16 11.29
CA ASP A 62 11.27 21.94 11.66
C ASP A 62 10.61 22.04 13.05
N SER A 63 9.85 20.99 13.40
CA SER A 63 9.21 20.87 14.71
C SER A 63 10.19 20.84 15.90
N ARG A 64 11.51 20.74 15.66
CA ARG A 64 12.57 20.74 16.68
C ARG A 64 13.36 22.05 16.70
N GLY A 65 12.98 23.04 15.89
CA GLY A 65 13.68 24.32 15.85
C GLY A 65 14.91 24.32 14.94
N LEU A 66 15.13 23.29 14.11
CA LEU A 66 16.27 23.21 13.21
C LEU A 66 15.92 23.81 11.84
N PRO A 67 16.84 24.60 11.21
CA PRO A 67 16.62 25.11 9.87
C PRO A 67 16.78 23.98 8.84
N LEU A 68 15.87 23.95 7.86
CA LEU A 68 15.93 23.09 6.69
C LEU A 68 16.02 23.95 5.42
N PRO A 69 16.73 23.50 4.38
CA PRO A 69 16.75 24.18 3.09
C PRO A 69 15.38 24.05 2.41
N GLY A 70 14.92 25.15 1.80
CA GLY A 70 13.72 25.12 0.96
C GLY A 70 13.97 24.46 -0.41
N GLY A 71 12.93 23.96 -1.06
CA GLY A 71 13.01 23.48 -2.44
C GLY A 71 13.75 22.14 -2.64
N LYS A 72 14.21 21.88 -3.88
CA LYS A 72 14.69 20.56 -4.37
C LYS A 72 16.15 20.22 -4.03
N GLY A 73 16.66 20.71 -2.91
CA GLY A 73 18.03 20.44 -2.44
C GLY A 73 18.18 19.10 -1.71
N LEU A 74 19.36 18.86 -1.12
CA LEU A 74 19.58 17.75 -0.19
C LEU A 74 18.84 18.02 1.13
N HIS A 75 18.36 16.95 1.77
CA HIS A 75 17.71 17.06 3.07
C HIS A 75 18.75 17.23 4.19
N ILE A 76 18.92 18.46 4.68
CA ILE A 76 19.90 18.79 5.73
C ILE A 76 19.18 19.57 6.84
N ALA A 77 18.99 18.94 8.00
CA ALA A 77 18.37 19.54 9.18
C ALA A 77 19.41 19.60 10.31
N VAL A 78 20.14 20.71 10.37
CA VAL A 78 21.27 20.93 11.30
C VAL A 78 21.27 22.38 11.80
N SER A 79 21.85 22.63 12.97
CA SER A 79 22.07 23.98 13.48
C SER A 79 22.93 24.83 12.54
N SER A 80 22.86 26.14 12.67
CA SER A 80 23.72 27.09 11.93
C SER A 80 25.20 26.81 12.14
N GLU A 81 25.59 26.38 13.34
CA GLU A 81 26.97 26.02 13.70
C GLU A 81 27.48 24.78 12.96
N GLN A 82 26.63 23.75 12.81
CA GLN A 82 27.03 22.50 12.13
C GLN A 82 26.83 22.55 10.60
N ARG A 83 26.16 23.57 10.07
CA ARG A 83 25.86 23.73 8.64
C ARG A 83 27.11 23.64 7.75
N PRO A 84 28.24 24.32 8.03
CA PRO A 84 29.43 24.22 7.18
C PRO A 84 30.01 22.79 7.15
N ARG A 85 29.96 22.07 8.28
CA ARG A 85 30.40 20.67 8.35
C ARG A 85 29.47 19.76 7.55
N ALA A 86 28.16 19.88 7.74
CA ALA A 86 27.17 19.10 7.00
C ALA A 86 27.29 19.29 5.47
N LEU A 87 27.48 20.52 5.00
CA LEU A 87 27.66 20.81 3.57
C LEU A 87 28.96 20.21 3.01
N ARG A 88 30.07 20.24 3.76
CA ARG A 88 31.34 19.59 3.34
C ARG A 88 31.17 18.08 3.18
N ILE A 89 30.51 17.45 4.14
CA ILE A 89 30.20 16.01 4.11
C ILE A 89 29.31 15.70 2.90
N ALA A 90 28.24 16.46 2.71
CA ALA A 90 27.34 16.31 1.57
C ALA A 90 28.07 16.49 0.22
N ASN A 91 28.99 17.45 0.12
CA ASN A 91 29.81 17.66 -1.08
C ASN A 91 30.71 16.47 -1.40
N ALA A 92 31.39 15.92 -0.40
CA ALA A 92 32.22 14.73 -0.61
C ALA A 92 31.38 13.52 -0.99
N LEU A 93 30.25 13.31 -0.31
CA LEU A 93 29.37 12.18 -0.54
C LEU A 93 28.70 12.21 -1.92
N VAL A 94 28.20 13.38 -2.37
CA VAL A 94 27.58 13.51 -3.69
C VAL A 94 28.59 13.21 -4.80
N ARG A 95 29.80 13.77 -4.71
CA ARG A 95 30.87 13.49 -5.68
C ARG A 95 31.23 12.02 -5.71
N ALA A 96 31.40 11.42 -4.53
CA ALA A 96 31.72 10.01 -4.41
C ALA A 96 30.63 9.11 -5.02
N LEU A 97 29.35 9.45 -4.84
CA LEU A 97 28.23 8.73 -5.44
C LEU A 97 28.25 8.83 -6.97
N GLU A 98 28.47 10.02 -7.52
CA GLU A 98 28.55 10.23 -8.97
C GLU A 98 29.77 9.53 -9.60
N GLU A 99 30.93 9.57 -8.94
CA GLU A 99 32.14 8.84 -9.35
C GLU A 99 31.91 7.32 -9.43
N ARG A 100 31.02 6.79 -8.59
CA ARG A 100 30.60 5.38 -8.57
C ARG A 100 29.46 5.06 -9.55
N GLY A 101 29.03 6.04 -10.35
CA GLY A 101 27.97 5.87 -11.34
C GLY A 101 26.54 5.96 -10.79
N TYR A 102 26.35 6.44 -9.55
CA TYR A 102 25.04 6.68 -8.97
C TYR A 102 24.58 8.11 -9.22
N SER A 103 23.31 8.28 -9.58
CA SER A 103 22.74 9.60 -9.86
C SER A 103 21.89 10.10 -8.70
N LEU A 104 21.84 11.42 -8.52
CA LEU A 104 20.87 12.08 -7.65
C LEU A 104 19.68 12.54 -8.48
N VAL A 105 18.48 12.14 -8.05
CA VAL A 105 17.22 12.44 -8.73
C VAL A 105 16.29 13.23 -7.82
N PRO A 106 15.41 14.09 -8.35
CA PRO A 106 14.38 14.73 -7.54
C PRO A 106 13.45 13.69 -6.89
N GLY A 107 13.38 13.70 -5.56
CA GLY A 107 12.37 12.98 -4.78
C GLY A 107 11.15 13.87 -4.50
N GLU A 108 10.29 13.42 -3.60
CA GLU A 108 9.03 14.10 -3.24
C GLU A 108 9.27 15.46 -2.58
N HIS A 109 10.25 15.53 -1.67
CA HIS A 109 10.60 16.74 -0.94
C HIS A 109 12.06 17.17 -1.13
N HIS A 110 12.96 16.20 -1.28
CA HIS A 110 14.40 16.41 -1.41
C HIS A 110 15.00 15.45 -2.44
N LEU A 111 16.29 15.58 -2.74
CA LEU A 111 16.99 14.67 -3.64
C LEU A 111 17.08 13.25 -3.05
N ASP A 112 16.82 12.27 -3.90
CA ASP A 112 17.04 10.85 -3.64
C ASP A 112 18.25 10.36 -4.43
N VAL A 113 18.93 9.34 -3.90
CA VAL A 113 20.01 8.64 -4.62
C VAL A 113 19.40 7.46 -5.37
N GLN A 114 19.64 7.38 -6.67
CA GLN A 114 19.24 6.25 -7.49
C GLN A 114 20.36 5.22 -7.55
N MET A 115 20.11 4.05 -6.97
CA MET A 115 21.05 2.93 -6.87
C MET A 115 20.34 1.64 -7.30
N PHE A 116 20.89 0.94 -8.30
CA PHE A 116 20.29 -0.28 -8.88
C PHE A 116 18.82 -0.12 -9.30
N GLY A 117 18.42 1.06 -9.76
CA GLY A 117 17.03 1.37 -10.12
C GLY A 117 16.10 1.62 -8.92
N VAL A 118 16.61 1.56 -7.69
CA VAL A 118 15.89 1.91 -6.46
C VAL A 118 16.24 3.35 -6.06
N ARG A 119 15.21 4.13 -5.68
CA ARG A 119 15.40 5.46 -5.11
C ARG A 119 15.53 5.35 -3.59
N LEU A 120 16.62 5.89 -3.05
CA LEU A 120 16.91 5.92 -1.62
C LEU A 120 16.97 7.37 -1.15
N SER A 121 16.11 7.73 -0.20
CA SER A 121 16.19 9.04 0.41
C SER A 121 17.39 9.14 1.34
N LEU A 122 18.11 10.25 1.24
CA LEU A 122 19.31 10.52 2.01
C LEU A 122 19.14 11.82 2.78
N SER A 123 19.48 11.81 4.06
CA SER A 123 19.27 12.96 4.93
C SER A 123 20.36 13.13 5.97
N VAL A 124 20.79 14.37 6.16
CA VAL A 124 21.78 14.75 7.18
C VAL A 124 21.05 15.46 8.31
N PHE A 125 21.16 14.91 9.51
CA PHE A 125 20.49 15.40 10.70
C PHE A 125 21.49 15.72 11.80
N GLU A 126 21.16 16.71 12.61
CA GLU A 126 21.80 16.88 13.91
C GLU A 126 20.93 16.26 15.00
N ALA A 127 21.53 15.43 15.86
CA ALA A 127 20.82 14.88 17.00
C ALA A 127 20.45 16.00 17.98
N THR A 128 19.21 16.00 18.46
CA THR A 128 18.70 16.99 19.42
C THR A 128 18.47 16.35 20.77
N LYS A 129 18.87 17.02 21.86
CA LYS A 129 18.49 16.65 23.22
C LYS A 129 17.13 17.25 23.54
N ARG A 130 16.22 16.43 24.05
CA ARG A 130 14.89 16.85 24.51
C ARG A 130 14.95 17.15 26.01
N SER A 131 14.56 18.36 26.40
CA SER A 131 14.36 18.75 27.79
C SER A 131 12.96 19.34 27.98
N ASP A 132 12.51 19.44 29.22
CA ASP A 132 11.25 20.12 29.52
C ASP A 132 11.36 21.61 29.17
N TYR A 133 10.27 22.15 28.63
CA TYR A 133 10.24 23.56 28.29
C TYR A 133 10.16 24.40 29.56
N VAL A 134 11.17 25.25 29.77
CA VAL A 134 11.15 26.29 30.78
C VAL A 134 10.93 27.63 30.07
N PRO A 135 9.81 28.33 30.35
CA PRO A 135 9.56 29.66 29.81
C PRO A 135 10.67 30.64 30.20
N SER A 136 10.96 31.62 29.36
CA SER A 136 11.86 32.74 29.69
C SER A 136 11.18 33.71 30.68
N ASP A 137 11.96 34.52 31.40
CA ASP A 137 11.44 35.62 32.22
C ASP A 137 10.59 36.59 31.39
N ALA A 138 11.01 36.87 30.14
CA ALA A 138 10.27 37.71 29.22
C ALA A 138 8.90 37.10 28.84
N GLU A 139 8.84 35.78 28.69
CA GLU A 139 7.62 35.04 28.35
C GLU A 139 6.67 34.93 29.54
N ARG A 140 7.21 34.77 30.75
CA ARG A 140 6.45 34.87 32.01
C ARG A 140 5.85 36.27 32.16
N ALA A 141 6.63 37.31 31.90
CA ALA A 141 6.17 38.69 31.95
C ALA A 141 5.09 38.98 30.90
N ALA A 142 5.21 38.45 29.69
CA ALA A 142 4.17 38.56 28.64
C ALA A 142 2.86 37.88 29.05
N LYS A 143 2.93 36.66 29.60
CA LYS A 143 1.75 35.98 30.13
C LYS A 143 1.11 36.75 31.29
N ALA A 144 1.93 37.35 32.17
CA ALA A 144 1.44 38.19 33.26
C ALA A 144 0.74 39.48 32.77
N ARG A 145 1.08 39.97 31.57
CA ARG A 145 0.39 41.08 30.90
C ARG A 145 -0.92 40.67 30.20
N GLY A 146 -1.28 39.39 30.23
CA GLY A 146 -2.52 38.88 29.62
C GLY A 146 -2.37 38.41 28.18
N ASP A 147 -1.14 38.35 27.64
CA ASP A 147 -0.90 37.87 26.28
C ASP A 147 -1.19 36.35 26.19
N TRP A 148 -2.01 35.94 25.22
CA TRP A 148 -2.20 34.52 24.92
C TRP A 148 -0.92 33.95 24.32
N MET A 149 -0.31 32.98 25.00
CA MET A 149 0.92 32.34 24.53
C MET A 149 0.87 30.82 24.70
N TYR A 150 1.12 30.11 23.61
CA TYR A 150 1.32 28.66 23.62
C TYR A 150 2.70 28.33 24.19
N TRP A 151 2.73 27.52 25.26
CA TRP A 151 3.97 26.96 25.79
C TRP A 151 4.13 25.52 25.28
N PRO A 152 5.17 25.23 24.49
CA PRO A 152 5.42 23.86 24.07
C PRO A 152 5.78 23.01 25.30
N ARG A 153 5.55 21.70 25.21
CA ARG A 153 5.89 20.78 26.29
C ARG A 153 7.40 20.57 26.44
N TYR A 154 8.12 20.64 25.32
CA TYR A 154 9.54 20.29 25.25
C TYR A 154 10.34 21.38 24.54
N ARG A 155 11.60 21.52 24.96
CA ARG A 155 12.65 22.25 24.26
C ARG A 155 13.61 21.25 23.63
N TYR A 156 14.03 21.52 22.40
CA TYR A 156 15.03 20.74 21.70
C TYR A 156 16.32 21.56 21.59
N THR A 157 17.43 20.99 22.04
CA THR A 157 18.75 21.62 21.95
C THR A 157 19.63 20.80 20.99
N PRO A 158 20.17 21.40 19.93
CA PRO A 158 21.11 20.73 19.02
C PRO A 158 22.33 20.21 19.81
N SER A 159 22.79 19.00 19.52
CA SER A 159 23.86 18.34 20.29
C SER A 159 25.26 18.49 19.70
N GLY A 160 25.38 19.08 18.51
CA GLY A 160 26.60 19.14 17.70
C GLY A 160 26.94 17.84 16.97
N ARG A 161 26.20 16.75 17.21
CA ARG A 161 26.45 15.43 16.62
C ARG A 161 25.62 15.22 15.36
N LEU A 162 26.31 14.95 14.26
CA LEU A 162 25.69 14.68 12.96
C LEU A 162 25.35 13.19 12.82
N GLU A 163 24.28 12.94 12.06
CA GLU A 163 23.80 11.63 11.66
C GLU A 163 23.35 11.69 10.20
N ILE A 164 23.81 10.75 9.38
CA ILE A 164 23.30 10.58 8.02
C ILE A 164 22.39 9.35 8.01
N ARG A 165 21.14 9.53 7.57
CA ARG A 165 20.11 8.48 7.54
C ARG A 165 19.73 8.13 6.10
N ILE A 166 19.58 6.83 5.88
CA ILE A 166 19.07 6.25 4.63
C ILE A 166 17.60 5.89 4.85
N GLY A 167 16.71 6.30 3.95
CA GLY A 167 15.30 5.92 3.99
C GLY A 167 14.59 6.35 5.28
N GLY A 168 14.88 7.55 5.79
CA GLY A 168 14.35 8.02 7.07
C GLY A 168 14.92 7.32 8.31
N GLY A 169 15.99 6.52 8.15
CA GLY A 169 16.64 5.74 9.22
C GLY A 169 16.37 4.24 9.14
N TYR A 170 15.34 3.82 8.40
CA TYR A 170 15.02 2.40 8.20
C TYR A 170 16.04 1.67 7.32
N GLY A 171 16.80 2.39 6.49
CA GLY A 171 17.87 1.84 5.67
C GLY A 171 19.24 1.80 6.36
N GLY A 172 19.30 2.21 7.64
CA GLY A 172 20.54 2.38 8.39
C GLY A 172 20.94 3.86 8.51
N SER A 173 21.86 4.11 9.44
CA SER A 173 22.45 5.42 9.63
C SER A 173 23.89 5.34 10.13
N VAL A 174 24.66 6.37 9.82
CA VAL A 174 25.99 6.62 10.39
C VAL A 174 25.92 7.89 11.22
N LYS A 175 26.57 7.90 12.38
CA LYS A 175 26.46 9.00 13.34
C LYS A 175 27.79 9.28 14.01
N ASP A 176 27.93 10.51 14.48
CA ASP A 176 29.03 10.91 15.35
C ASP A 176 28.93 10.17 16.70
N GLY A 177 30.01 9.51 17.06
CA GLY A 177 30.23 8.84 18.34
C GLY A 177 31.31 9.54 19.16
N ALA A 178 31.71 8.90 20.26
CA ALA A 178 32.82 9.37 21.08
C ALA A 178 34.19 9.20 20.39
N HIS A 179 34.31 8.19 19.51
CA HIS A 179 35.57 7.79 18.88
C HIS A 179 35.49 7.66 17.36
N GLN A 180 34.33 7.94 16.77
CA GLN A 180 34.11 7.80 15.32
C GLN A 180 33.32 9.01 14.84
N VAL A 181 33.78 9.61 13.75
CA VAL A 181 33.09 10.72 13.09
C VAL A 181 32.34 10.22 11.86
N VAL A 182 31.33 10.97 11.42
CA VAL A 182 30.56 10.63 10.21
C VAL A 182 31.44 10.58 8.95
N GLU A 183 32.44 11.47 8.86
CA GLU A 183 33.37 11.61 7.74
C GLU A 183 34.10 10.29 7.42
N GLU A 184 34.48 9.53 8.44
CA GLU A 184 35.20 8.25 8.32
C GLU A 184 34.28 7.08 7.99
N GLN A 185 32.97 7.28 8.05
CA GLN A 185 31.96 6.23 7.87
C GLN A 185 31.22 6.32 6.52
N LEU A 186 31.67 7.17 5.59
CA LEU A 186 30.98 7.40 4.32
C LEU A 186 31.01 6.18 3.39
N ASN A 187 32.13 5.46 3.28
CA ASN A 187 32.18 4.20 2.51
C ASN A 187 31.25 3.15 3.11
N LYS A 188 31.25 3.04 4.45
CA LYS A 188 30.30 2.20 5.18
C LYS A 188 28.87 2.58 4.78
N LEU A 189 28.50 3.86 4.85
CA LEU A 189 27.17 4.34 4.45
C LEU A 189 26.77 3.87 3.03
N ILE A 190 27.68 3.93 2.04
CA ILE A 190 27.41 3.43 0.68
C ILE A 190 27.10 1.92 0.68
N ILE A 191 27.85 1.12 1.46
CA ILE A 191 27.55 -0.32 1.63
C ILE A 191 26.13 -0.51 2.20
N TRP A 192 25.74 0.28 3.22
CA TRP A 192 24.37 0.21 3.78
C TRP A 192 23.31 0.60 2.74
N MET A 193 23.60 1.59 1.88
CA MET A 193 22.71 1.97 0.78
C MET A 193 22.54 0.82 -0.22
N ALA A 194 23.65 0.17 -0.62
CA ALA A 194 23.60 -0.98 -1.53
C ALA A 194 22.83 -2.15 -0.93
N ARG A 195 23.06 -2.49 0.34
CA ARG A 195 22.29 -3.50 1.07
C ARG A 195 20.80 -3.17 1.07
N ARG A 196 20.45 -1.91 1.31
CA ARG A 196 19.05 -1.47 1.34
C ARG A 196 18.41 -1.54 -0.04
N ALA A 197 19.11 -1.12 -1.09
CA ALA A 197 18.62 -1.21 -2.47
C ALA A 197 18.35 -2.67 -2.87
N VAL A 198 19.29 -3.58 -2.62
CA VAL A 198 19.13 -5.02 -2.90
C VAL A 198 17.97 -5.62 -2.10
N SER A 199 17.86 -5.31 -0.81
CA SER A 199 16.73 -5.78 0.02
C SER A 199 15.37 -5.31 -0.53
N ILE A 200 15.28 -4.08 -1.06
CA ILE A 200 14.05 -3.58 -1.69
C ILE A 200 13.73 -4.34 -2.98
N LEU A 201 14.74 -4.65 -3.80
CA LEU A 201 14.55 -5.41 -5.04
C LEU A 201 14.07 -6.84 -4.77
N GLN A 202 14.72 -7.53 -3.83
CA GLN A 202 14.32 -8.89 -3.42
C GLN A 202 12.88 -8.90 -2.89
N PHE A 203 12.52 -7.91 -2.05
CA PHE A 203 11.16 -7.80 -1.54
C PHE A 203 10.13 -7.56 -2.66
N ARG A 204 10.45 -6.71 -3.66
CA ARG A 204 9.57 -6.47 -4.81
C ARG A 204 9.35 -7.74 -5.62
N GLU A 205 10.39 -8.53 -5.83
CA GLU A 205 10.31 -9.80 -6.55
C GLU A 205 9.47 -10.84 -5.78
N GLU A 206 9.68 -10.97 -4.47
CA GLU A 206 8.86 -11.84 -3.61
C GLU A 206 7.39 -11.43 -3.64
N CYS A 207 7.09 -10.13 -3.55
CA CYS A 207 5.73 -9.62 -3.63
C CYS A 207 5.08 -9.91 -5.00
N ALA A 208 5.82 -9.75 -6.10
CA ALA A 208 5.33 -10.05 -7.44
C ALA A 208 4.95 -11.53 -7.58
N ARG A 209 5.84 -12.45 -7.17
CA ARG A 209 5.58 -13.90 -7.18
C ARG A 209 4.38 -14.29 -6.31
N ALA A 210 4.27 -13.69 -5.13
CA ALA A 210 3.13 -13.94 -4.23
C ALA A 210 1.81 -13.43 -4.82
N GLU A 211 1.83 -12.30 -5.52
CA GLU A 211 0.66 -11.74 -6.19
C GLU A 211 0.22 -12.60 -7.37
N GLU A 212 1.15 -13.10 -8.19
CA GLU A 212 0.85 -14.04 -9.27
C GLU A 212 0.17 -15.31 -8.75
N LEU A 213 0.68 -15.89 -7.66
CA LEU A 213 0.08 -17.05 -7.01
C LEU A 213 -1.34 -16.74 -6.49
N ARG A 214 -1.53 -15.60 -5.82
CA ARG A 214 -2.86 -15.15 -5.35
C ARG A 214 -3.85 -14.98 -6.51
N GLN A 215 -3.40 -14.40 -7.62
CA GLN A 215 -4.25 -14.22 -8.80
C GLN A 215 -4.61 -15.56 -9.45
N ALA A 216 -3.67 -16.51 -9.53
CA ALA A 216 -3.95 -17.86 -10.01
C ALA A 216 -5.00 -18.57 -9.15
N GLN A 217 -4.83 -18.56 -7.82
CA GLN A 217 -5.79 -19.13 -6.87
C GLN A 217 -7.17 -18.46 -6.96
N ARG A 218 -7.20 -17.13 -7.11
CA ARG A 218 -8.45 -16.37 -7.28
C ARG A 218 -9.19 -16.78 -8.56
N ARG A 219 -8.47 -16.95 -9.68
CA ARG A 219 -9.07 -17.39 -10.94
C ARG A 219 -9.67 -18.79 -10.81
N GLU A 220 -8.95 -19.71 -10.19
CA GLU A 220 -9.44 -21.07 -9.97
C GLU A 220 -10.69 -21.09 -9.07
N ALA A 221 -10.66 -20.35 -7.95
CA ALA A 221 -11.81 -20.25 -7.05
C ALA A 221 -13.03 -19.62 -7.71
N LEU A 222 -12.85 -18.59 -8.55
CA LEU A 222 -13.94 -17.98 -9.31
C LEU A 222 -14.52 -18.96 -10.34
N ALA A 223 -13.68 -19.74 -11.03
CA ALA A 223 -14.14 -20.76 -11.97
C ALA A 223 -14.95 -21.86 -11.26
N GLN A 224 -14.44 -22.38 -10.14
CA GLN A 224 -15.16 -23.37 -9.33
C GLN A 224 -16.49 -22.83 -8.81
N LYS A 225 -16.51 -21.56 -8.35
CA LYS A 225 -17.74 -20.91 -7.91
C LYS A 225 -18.74 -20.75 -9.05
N ALA A 226 -18.30 -20.36 -10.25
CA ALA A 226 -19.19 -20.25 -11.41
C ALA A 226 -19.82 -21.61 -11.78
N VAL A 227 -19.05 -22.70 -11.72
CA VAL A 227 -19.59 -24.06 -11.92
C VAL A 227 -20.62 -24.39 -10.84
N GLN A 228 -20.32 -24.10 -9.58
CA GLN A 228 -21.25 -24.37 -8.47
C GLN A 228 -22.54 -23.55 -8.59
N ASP A 229 -22.43 -22.27 -8.93
CA ASP A 229 -23.59 -21.38 -9.04
C ASP A 229 -24.46 -21.76 -10.24
N ALA A 230 -23.86 -22.15 -11.37
CA ALA A 230 -24.60 -22.71 -12.51
C ALA A 230 -25.32 -24.02 -12.15
N GLU A 231 -24.70 -24.90 -11.36
CA GLU A 231 -25.34 -26.13 -10.92
C GLU A 231 -26.49 -25.88 -9.94
N LYS A 232 -26.34 -24.90 -9.03
CA LYS A 232 -27.44 -24.45 -8.17
C LYS A 232 -28.59 -23.88 -8.98
N GLU A 233 -28.31 -23.06 -9.99
CA GLU A 233 -29.33 -22.48 -10.85
C GLU A 233 -30.10 -23.56 -11.62
N LYS A 234 -29.39 -24.57 -12.18
CA LYS A 234 -30.02 -25.74 -12.81
C LYS A 234 -30.90 -26.52 -11.81
N LEU A 235 -30.42 -26.73 -10.58
CA LEU A 235 -31.19 -27.43 -9.56
C LEU A 235 -32.46 -26.66 -9.17
N GLU A 236 -32.36 -25.34 -9.00
CA GLU A 236 -33.53 -24.51 -8.69
C GLU A 236 -34.53 -24.51 -9.85
N ALA A 237 -34.06 -24.42 -11.10
CA ALA A 237 -34.92 -24.56 -12.28
C ALA A 237 -35.64 -25.92 -12.31
N LEU A 238 -34.93 -27.01 -11.99
CA LEU A 238 -35.51 -28.36 -11.90
C LEU A 238 -36.58 -28.46 -10.81
N LYS A 239 -36.33 -27.90 -9.62
CA LYS A 239 -37.32 -27.87 -8.53
C LYS A 239 -38.58 -27.12 -8.94
N VAL A 240 -38.42 -25.95 -9.56
CA VAL A 240 -39.57 -25.16 -10.06
C VAL A 240 -40.35 -25.95 -11.11
N ALA A 241 -39.66 -26.60 -12.05
CA ALA A 241 -40.31 -27.45 -13.05
C ALA A 241 -41.07 -28.62 -12.40
N ALA A 242 -40.45 -29.33 -11.44
CA ALA A 242 -41.08 -30.44 -10.73
C ALA A 242 -42.34 -30.01 -9.98
N LEU A 243 -42.31 -28.85 -9.30
CA LEU A 243 -43.46 -28.29 -8.60
C LEU A 243 -44.60 -27.93 -9.57
N ARG A 244 -44.27 -27.30 -10.71
CA ARG A 244 -45.25 -26.97 -11.75
C ARG A 244 -45.90 -28.21 -12.35
N TRP A 245 -45.10 -29.23 -12.65
CA TRP A 245 -45.61 -30.53 -13.10
C TRP A 245 -46.55 -31.17 -12.07
N GLN A 246 -46.16 -31.19 -10.78
CA GLN A 246 -47.00 -31.73 -9.71
C GLN A 246 -48.34 -30.99 -9.62
N GLN A 247 -48.32 -29.67 -9.68
CA GLN A 247 -49.54 -28.84 -9.68
C GLN A 247 -50.43 -29.17 -10.88
N ALA A 248 -49.87 -29.33 -12.09
CA ALA A 248 -50.63 -29.72 -13.27
C ALA A 248 -51.29 -31.11 -13.09
N GLN A 249 -50.59 -32.08 -12.50
CA GLN A 249 -51.16 -33.40 -12.20
C GLN A 249 -52.29 -33.34 -11.16
N VAL A 250 -52.14 -32.50 -10.12
CA VAL A 250 -53.20 -32.26 -9.13
C VAL A 250 -54.44 -31.66 -9.81
N ILE A 251 -54.27 -30.68 -10.71
CA ILE A 251 -55.37 -30.10 -11.47
C ILE A 251 -56.04 -31.16 -12.35
N ARG A 252 -55.27 -31.95 -13.11
CA ARG A 252 -55.81 -33.02 -13.97
C ARG A 252 -56.59 -34.06 -13.17
N SER A 253 -56.07 -34.50 -12.04
CA SER A 253 -56.76 -35.47 -11.17
C SER A 253 -58.04 -34.91 -10.54
N TYR A 254 -58.06 -33.63 -10.15
CA TYR A 254 -59.26 -32.94 -9.70
C TYR A 254 -60.33 -32.87 -10.80
N LEU A 255 -59.95 -32.52 -12.03
CA LEU A 255 -60.88 -32.46 -13.17
C LEU A 255 -61.45 -33.84 -13.50
N LEU A 256 -60.64 -34.91 -13.46
CA LEU A 256 -61.11 -36.29 -13.62
C LEU A 256 -62.10 -36.70 -12.53
N ALA A 257 -61.83 -36.37 -11.26
CA ALA A 257 -62.75 -36.65 -10.16
C ALA A 257 -64.08 -35.89 -10.33
N MET A 258 -64.03 -34.66 -10.83
CA MET A 258 -65.23 -33.85 -11.11
C MET A 258 -66.06 -34.44 -12.25
N GLU A 259 -65.42 -34.90 -13.33
CA GLU A 259 -66.08 -35.59 -14.45
C GLU A 259 -66.77 -36.88 -13.99
N ASN A 260 -66.08 -37.72 -13.21
CA ASN A 260 -66.65 -38.96 -12.69
C ASN A 260 -67.88 -38.72 -11.80
N ARG A 261 -67.89 -37.65 -11.01
CA ARG A 261 -69.05 -37.27 -10.18
C ARG A 261 -70.24 -36.77 -11.02
N ALA A 262 -69.96 -36.07 -12.14
CA ALA A 262 -70.99 -35.54 -13.03
C ALA A 262 -71.65 -36.62 -13.92
N VAL A 263 -70.98 -37.75 -14.15
CA VAL A 263 -71.57 -38.93 -14.82
C VAL A 263 -72.60 -39.64 -13.94
N GLY A 264 -72.48 -39.54 -12.60
CA GLY A 264 -73.37 -40.18 -11.63
C GLY A 264 -74.63 -39.40 -11.24
N GLY A 265 -74.82 -38.17 -11.72
CA GLY A 265 -76.02 -37.36 -11.43
C GLY A 265 -76.23 -36.28 -12.47
N PHE A 266 -77.44 -36.25 -13.07
CA PHE A 266 -77.96 -35.28 -14.04
C PHE A 266 -76.87 -34.60 -14.92
N GLY A 267 -76.40 -35.34 -15.93
CA GLY A 267 -75.67 -34.91 -17.13
C GLY A 267 -74.89 -33.58 -17.14
N VAL A 268 -73.62 -33.63 -17.54
CA VAL A 268 -72.73 -32.46 -17.66
C VAL A 268 -73.36 -31.32 -18.48
N ASN A 269 -73.59 -30.17 -17.83
CA ASN A 269 -74.14 -28.98 -18.47
C ASN A 269 -73.07 -28.28 -19.37
N GLU A 270 -73.49 -27.49 -20.35
CA GLU A 270 -72.59 -26.88 -21.36
C GLU A 270 -71.54 -25.95 -20.71
N LYS A 271 -71.92 -25.22 -19.66
CA LYS A 271 -70.99 -24.42 -18.84
C LYS A 271 -69.91 -25.25 -18.13
N GLN A 272 -70.24 -26.48 -17.69
CA GLN A 272 -69.28 -27.36 -17.04
C GLN A 272 -68.29 -27.95 -18.05
N ARG A 273 -68.74 -28.26 -19.28
CA ARG A 273 -67.84 -28.69 -20.37
C ARG A 273 -66.85 -27.59 -20.76
N ALA A 274 -67.30 -26.35 -20.88
CA ALA A 274 -66.42 -25.21 -21.18
C ALA A 274 -65.36 -24.99 -20.08
N TYR A 275 -65.74 -25.13 -18.80
CA TYR A 275 -64.81 -25.04 -17.68
C TYR A 275 -63.78 -26.18 -17.66
N LEU A 276 -64.19 -27.41 -17.95
CA LEU A 276 -63.28 -28.56 -18.05
C LEU A 276 -62.24 -28.38 -19.16
N LEU A 277 -62.65 -27.90 -20.33
CA LEU A 277 -61.74 -27.63 -21.45
C LEU A 277 -60.75 -26.50 -21.12
N TRP A 278 -61.24 -25.40 -20.53
CA TRP A 278 -60.39 -24.30 -20.08
C TRP A 278 -59.37 -24.77 -19.02
N ALA A 279 -59.82 -25.49 -18.00
CA ALA A 279 -58.96 -25.94 -16.90
C ALA A 279 -57.91 -26.97 -17.36
N ARG A 280 -58.23 -27.81 -18.35
CA ARG A 280 -57.25 -28.70 -19.00
C ARG A 280 -56.19 -27.90 -19.76
N ALA A 281 -56.59 -26.92 -20.56
CA ALA A 281 -55.64 -26.04 -21.26
C ALA A 281 -54.70 -25.30 -20.28
N LYS A 282 -55.22 -24.84 -19.13
CA LYS A 282 -54.39 -24.22 -18.07
C LYS A 282 -53.46 -25.21 -17.37
N ALA A 283 -53.86 -26.47 -17.20
CA ALA A 283 -52.98 -27.51 -16.68
C ALA A 283 -51.85 -27.86 -17.67
N ASP A 284 -52.15 -27.86 -18.98
CA ASP A 284 -51.16 -28.12 -20.04
C ASP A 284 -50.17 -26.96 -20.24
N TRP A 285 -50.59 -25.72 -19.97
CA TRP A 285 -49.68 -24.57 -19.89
C TRP A 285 -48.75 -24.62 -18.67
N LEU A 286 -49.28 -25.03 -17.52
CA LEU A 286 -48.50 -25.15 -16.29
C LEU A 286 -47.48 -26.30 -16.35
N ASP A 287 -47.81 -27.38 -17.06
CA ASP A 287 -46.97 -28.58 -17.18
C ASP A 287 -45.71 -28.30 -18.02
N PRO A 288 -44.50 -28.30 -17.43
CA PRO A 288 -43.28 -28.06 -18.17
C PRO A 288 -42.92 -29.15 -19.18
N LEU A 289 -43.55 -30.33 -19.14
CA LEU A 289 -43.35 -31.39 -20.14
C LEU A 289 -44.21 -31.23 -21.39
N VAL A 290 -45.32 -30.49 -21.27
CA VAL A 290 -46.22 -30.19 -22.40
C VAL A 290 -45.91 -28.79 -22.95
N ALA A 291 -45.70 -27.82 -22.05
CA ALA A 291 -45.36 -26.45 -22.37
C ALA A 291 -46.29 -25.83 -23.43
N ALA A 292 -47.60 -26.08 -23.31
CA ALA A 292 -48.57 -25.51 -24.24
C ALA A 292 -48.62 -23.98 -24.06
N PRO A 293 -48.55 -23.18 -25.14
CA PRO A 293 -48.65 -21.74 -25.02
C PRO A 293 -50.07 -21.32 -24.61
N ASP A 294 -50.18 -20.38 -23.69
CA ASP A 294 -51.45 -19.80 -23.28
C ASP A 294 -51.57 -18.36 -23.78
N PRO A 295 -52.54 -18.08 -24.68
CA PRO A 295 -52.65 -16.78 -25.33
C PRO A 295 -52.80 -15.59 -24.40
N LEU A 296 -53.23 -15.78 -23.13
CA LEU A 296 -53.41 -14.69 -22.18
C LEU A 296 -52.29 -14.62 -21.14
N LEU A 297 -51.81 -15.77 -20.66
CA LEU A 297 -50.78 -15.82 -19.61
C LEU A 297 -49.36 -15.59 -20.13
N ASP A 298 -49.11 -15.84 -21.42
CA ASP A 298 -47.81 -15.59 -22.06
C ASP A 298 -47.71 -14.16 -22.66
N GLN A 299 -48.75 -13.34 -22.52
CA GLN A 299 -48.71 -11.96 -23.00
C GLN A 299 -47.91 -11.06 -22.06
N GLU A 300 -46.88 -10.39 -22.58
CA GLU A 300 -46.25 -9.25 -21.91
C GLU A 300 -47.14 -8.01 -22.02
N ILE A 301 -47.98 -7.79 -21.01
CA ILE A 301 -48.82 -6.58 -20.93
C ILE A 301 -47.98 -5.43 -20.36
N ARG A 302 -47.56 -4.50 -21.22
CA ARG A 302 -46.92 -3.25 -20.79
C ARG A 302 -48.00 -2.18 -20.56
N ILE A 303 -48.16 -1.76 -19.31
CA ILE A 303 -49.05 -0.65 -18.94
C ILE A 303 -48.27 0.65 -19.17
N PRO A 304 -48.64 1.50 -20.15
CA PRO A 304 -47.99 2.79 -20.34
C PRO A 304 -48.27 3.70 -19.15
N TYR A 305 -47.29 4.56 -18.84
CA TYR A 305 -47.38 5.59 -17.80
C TYR A 305 -48.35 6.70 -18.19
#